data_AF-A0AAV1I5E6-F1
#
_entry.id   AF-A0AAV1I5E6-F1
#
_cell.length_a   1.000
_cell.length_b   1.000
_cell.length_c   1.000
_cell.angle_alpha   90.00
_cell.angle_beta   90.00
_cell.angle_gamma   90.00
#
_symmetry.space_group_name_H-M   'P 1'
#
loop_
_entity.id
_entity.type
_entity.pdbx_description
1 polymer ?
#
loop_
_entity_poly.entity_id
_entity_poly.type
_entity_poly.pdbx_seq_one_letter_code
_entity_poly.pdbx_strand_id
1 'polypeptide(L)'
;MKALQQCFARYSHYAHSCSLSAVSNRLRALVLGVRQTRLRSGISLKRFHAIKVIAENQDLFHYSDPRQNRSILPSKEKLQEVEDILGYTFHNQWMLRLALVHSSAFPVPGTPCSSGIHLAWIGDSALNLIVTEQLMAAYSSSSMGELSAARSRLISREMCRRRALQLRLDEYLVVGPSIVTDLHGMSDSMVAELFESVLGAVYVDGGLDKAREVYTRVFPLPESIRQIIRPPAGLSC
;
A
#
# COMPACT_ATOMS: atom_id res chain seq x y z
N MET A 1 12.66 -18.09 15.63
CA MET A 1 12.05 -19.27 14.97
C MET A 1 11.18 -20.13 15.89
N LYS A 2 11.53 -20.38 17.16
CA LYS A 2 10.71 -21.22 18.08
C LYS A 2 9.35 -20.61 18.50
N ALA A 3 9.25 -19.28 18.60
CA ALA A 3 8.00 -18.59 18.99
C ALA A 3 6.90 -18.66 17.90
N LEU A 4 7.26 -18.57 16.62
CA LEU A 4 6.33 -18.68 15.48
C LEU A 4 5.75 -20.10 15.36
N GLN A 5 6.53 -21.14 15.66
CA GLN A 5 6.04 -22.53 15.66
C GLN A 5 5.04 -22.80 16.80
N GLN A 6 5.22 -22.16 17.96
CA GLN A 6 4.28 -22.29 19.08
C GLN A 6 2.94 -21.59 18.83
N CYS A 7 2.92 -20.48 18.08
CA CYS A 7 1.67 -19.82 17.65
C CYS A 7 0.88 -20.68 16.65
N PHE A 8 1.54 -21.34 15.69
CA PHE A 8 0.87 -22.20 14.72
C PHE A 8 0.23 -23.45 15.35
N ALA A 9 0.88 -24.04 16.36
CA ALA A 9 0.37 -25.23 17.04
C ALA A 9 -0.96 -24.98 17.80
N ARG A 10 -1.22 -23.75 18.27
CA ARG A 10 -2.48 -23.39 18.94
C ARG A 10 -3.64 -23.15 17.97
N TYR A 11 -3.38 -22.75 16.73
CA TYR A 11 -4.42 -22.44 15.75
C TYR A 11 -4.96 -23.66 14.98
N SER A 12 -4.23 -24.78 14.97
CA SER A 12 -4.66 -26.01 14.28
C SER A 12 -5.95 -26.63 14.85
N HIS A 13 -6.33 -26.28 16.08
CA HIS A 13 -7.55 -26.81 16.72
C HIS A 13 -8.85 -26.13 16.24
N TYR A 14 -8.79 -24.98 15.56
CA TYR A 14 -9.98 -24.24 15.11
C TYR A 14 -10.43 -24.55 13.66
N ALA A 15 -9.66 -25.34 12.91
CA ALA A 15 -9.88 -25.54 11.47
C ALA A 15 -10.77 -26.75 11.09
N HIS A 16 -11.47 -27.37 12.03
CA HIS A 16 -12.20 -28.64 11.80
C HIS A 16 -13.71 -28.52 11.56
N SER A 17 -14.22 -27.35 11.17
CA SER A 17 -15.64 -27.23 10.79
C SER A 17 -15.88 -26.20 9.69
N CYS A 18 -15.43 -26.51 8.47
CA CYS A 18 -16.04 -25.97 7.27
C CYS A 18 -16.00 -27.02 6.15
N SER A 19 -17.18 -27.55 5.84
CA SER A 19 -17.43 -28.50 4.76
C SER A 19 -17.08 -27.89 3.40
N LEU A 20 -16.06 -28.44 2.74
CA LEU A 20 -15.57 -28.08 1.41
C LEU A 20 -16.28 -28.87 0.30
N SER A 21 -17.62 -28.88 0.26
CA SER A 21 -18.36 -29.66 -0.76
C SER A 21 -19.19 -28.85 -1.77
N ALA A 22 -19.13 -27.51 -1.79
CA ALA A 22 -20.02 -26.71 -2.66
C ALA A 22 -19.35 -25.69 -3.61
N VAL A 23 -18.03 -25.76 -3.85
CA VAL A 23 -17.32 -24.79 -4.74
C VAL A 23 -16.51 -25.47 -5.87
N SER A 24 -16.80 -26.74 -6.21
CA SER A 24 -15.77 -27.60 -6.84
C SER A 24 -15.73 -27.73 -8.38
N ASN A 25 -16.60 -27.15 -9.22
CA ASN A 25 -16.53 -27.47 -10.66
C ASN A 25 -16.06 -26.36 -11.61
N ARG A 26 -16.08 -25.08 -11.22
CA ARG A 26 -15.51 -23.99 -12.05
C ARG A 26 -14.04 -23.66 -11.73
N LEU A 27 -13.62 -23.81 -10.47
CA LEU A 27 -12.23 -23.58 -10.05
C LEU A 27 -11.26 -24.68 -10.53
N ARG A 28 -11.72 -25.93 -10.70
CA ARG A 28 -10.89 -27.02 -11.24
C ARG A 28 -10.51 -26.80 -12.71
N ALA A 29 -11.39 -26.19 -13.50
CA ALA A 29 -11.11 -25.88 -14.91
C ALA A 29 -10.07 -24.75 -15.07
N LEU A 30 -10.07 -23.76 -14.18
CA LEU A 30 -9.09 -22.66 -14.21
C LEU A 30 -7.69 -23.08 -13.75
N VAL A 31 -7.59 -24.04 -12.83
CA VAL A 31 -6.31 -24.51 -12.27
C VAL A 31 -5.59 -25.50 -13.20
N LEU A 32 -6.31 -26.24 -14.04
CA LEU A 32 -5.73 -27.27 -14.91
C LEU A 32 -5.45 -26.81 -16.35
N GLY A 33 -5.84 -25.59 -16.73
CA GLY A 33 -5.70 -25.06 -18.09
C GLY A 33 -4.37 -24.35 -18.41
N VAL A 34 -3.48 -24.14 -17.43
CA VAL A 34 -2.19 -23.51 -17.68
C VAL A 34 -1.21 -24.56 -18.21
N ARG A 35 -1.15 -24.70 -19.54
CA ARG A 35 -0.05 -25.37 -20.23
C ARG A 35 1.26 -24.77 -19.70
N GLN A 36 2.11 -25.62 -19.15
CA GLN A 36 3.44 -25.29 -18.63
C GLN A 36 4.30 -24.61 -19.72
N THR A 37 4.26 -23.28 -19.80
CA THR A 37 5.33 -22.52 -20.43
C THR A 37 6.44 -22.39 -19.39
N ARG A 38 7.58 -23.04 -19.68
CA ARG A 38 8.80 -23.00 -18.87
C ARG A 38 9.13 -21.57 -18.47
N LEU A 39 9.02 -21.27 -17.18
CA LEU A 39 9.51 -20.05 -16.56
C LEU A 39 11.04 -20.03 -16.65
N ARG A 40 11.59 -19.22 -17.56
CA ARG A 40 12.99 -18.78 -17.49
C ARG A 40 13.07 -17.62 -16.50
N SER A 41 14.05 -17.72 -15.59
CA SER A 41 14.53 -16.73 -14.61
C SER A 41 13.56 -16.26 -13.51
N GLY A 42 13.74 -16.82 -12.31
CA GLY A 42 14.01 -16.03 -11.08
C GLY A 42 12.93 -15.11 -10.47
N ILE A 43 11.70 -15.06 -11.00
CA ILE A 43 10.65 -14.18 -10.46
C ILE A 43 9.75 -14.98 -9.50
N SER A 44 9.70 -14.56 -8.22
CA SER A 44 8.87 -15.17 -7.17
C SER A 44 7.37 -15.20 -7.53
N LEU A 45 6.70 -16.34 -7.32
CA LEU A 45 5.26 -16.57 -7.53
C LEU A 45 4.36 -15.49 -6.88
N LYS A 46 4.83 -14.81 -5.83
CA LYS A 46 4.10 -13.71 -5.18
C LYS A 46 3.99 -12.46 -6.06
N ARG A 47 5.02 -12.13 -6.86
CA ARG A 47 4.98 -11.04 -7.86
C ARG A 47 3.90 -11.30 -8.92
N PHE A 48 3.67 -12.56 -9.26
CA PHE A 48 2.65 -12.92 -10.26
C PHE A 48 1.23 -12.62 -9.79
N HIS A 49 0.87 -12.76 -8.50
CA HIS A 49 -0.53 -12.63 -8.10
C HIS A 49 -1.06 -11.19 -8.16
N ALA A 50 -0.33 -10.22 -7.61
CA ALA A 50 -0.75 -8.81 -7.64
C ALA A 50 -0.72 -8.24 -9.08
N ILE A 51 0.35 -8.52 -9.83
CA ILE A 51 0.48 -8.12 -11.24
C ILE A 51 -0.62 -8.79 -12.08
N LYS A 52 -0.96 -10.05 -11.82
CA LYS A 52 -2.03 -10.76 -12.52
C LYS A 52 -3.41 -10.18 -12.19
N VAL A 53 -3.70 -9.84 -10.93
CA VAL A 53 -4.97 -9.17 -10.56
C VAL A 53 -5.08 -7.82 -11.27
N ILE A 54 -4.01 -7.03 -11.35
CA ILE A 54 -4.02 -5.73 -12.03
C ILE A 54 -4.10 -5.89 -13.56
N ALA A 55 -3.39 -6.87 -14.12
CA ALA A 55 -3.35 -7.13 -15.56
C ALA A 55 -4.62 -7.82 -16.09
N GLU A 56 -5.30 -8.63 -15.27
CA GLU A 56 -6.57 -9.29 -15.61
C GLU A 56 -7.78 -8.38 -15.38
N ASN A 57 -7.62 -7.29 -14.61
CA ASN A 57 -8.66 -6.31 -14.35
C ASN A 57 -8.29 -4.93 -14.92
N GLN A 58 -7.97 -4.87 -16.22
CA GLN A 58 -7.68 -3.61 -16.91
C GLN A 58 -8.82 -2.58 -16.78
N ASP A 59 -10.07 -3.05 -16.61
CA ASP A 59 -11.25 -2.20 -16.40
C ASP A 59 -11.30 -1.57 -15.00
N LEU A 60 -10.67 -2.19 -13.97
CA LEU A 60 -10.53 -1.59 -12.64
C LEU A 60 -9.57 -0.39 -12.69
N PHE A 61 -8.54 -0.46 -13.52
CA PHE A 61 -7.69 0.69 -13.82
C PHE A 61 -8.17 1.35 -15.12
N HIS A 62 -9.47 1.65 -15.22
CA HIS A 62 -10.02 2.40 -16.35
C HIS A 62 -9.24 3.71 -16.48
N TYR A 63 -8.34 3.68 -17.45
CA TYR A 63 -7.23 4.60 -17.58
C TYR A 63 -7.52 5.46 -18.80
N SER A 64 -8.09 6.63 -18.57
CA SER A 64 -8.00 7.72 -19.54
C SER A 64 -6.52 8.10 -19.60
N ASP A 65 -5.81 7.68 -20.66
CA ASP A 65 -4.35 7.77 -20.74
C ASP A 65 -3.87 9.21 -20.46
N PRO A 66 -3.29 9.51 -19.27
CA PRO A 66 -2.78 10.83 -18.97
C PRO A 66 -1.55 11.16 -19.81
N ARG A 67 -1.00 10.24 -20.61
CA ARG A 67 -0.04 10.57 -21.67
C ARG A 67 -0.62 11.51 -22.73
N GLN A 68 -1.94 11.65 -22.83
CA GLN A 68 -2.54 12.67 -23.69
C GLN A 68 -2.33 14.09 -23.14
N ASN A 69 -2.10 14.24 -21.83
CA ASN A 69 -1.77 15.52 -21.19
C ASN A 69 -0.52 15.39 -20.30
N ARG A 70 0.63 15.08 -20.92
CA ARG A 70 1.93 14.85 -20.23
C ARG A 70 2.38 16.01 -19.34
N SER A 71 1.88 17.22 -19.56
CA SER A 71 2.30 18.43 -18.83
C SER A 71 1.95 18.38 -17.35
N ILE A 72 0.96 17.59 -16.95
CA ILE A 72 0.44 17.52 -15.58
C ILE A 72 1.17 16.45 -14.75
N LEU A 73 1.85 15.49 -15.38
CA LEU A 73 2.49 14.38 -14.69
C LEU A 73 3.84 14.77 -14.06
N PRO A 74 4.23 14.16 -12.93
CA PRO A 74 5.54 14.40 -12.34
C PRO A 74 6.69 14.10 -13.32
N SER A 75 7.66 15.01 -13.36
CA SER A 75 8.87 14.87 -14.18
C SER A 75 9.72 13.69 -13.70
N LYS A 76 10.68 13.26 -14.51
CA LYS A 76 11.56 12.14 -14.14
C LYS A 76 12.41 12.46 -12.91
N GLU A 77 12.84 13.71 -12.78
CA GLU A 77 13.63 14.21 -11.66
C GLU A 77 12.83 14.15 -10.36
N LYS A 78 11.58 14.63 -10.38
CA LYS A 78 10.66 14.54 -9.24
C LYS A 78 10.41 13.10 -8.81
N LEU A 79 10.26 12.18 -9.76
CA LEU A 79 10.10 10.75 -9.44
C LEU A 79 11.35 10.19 -8.78
N GLN A 80 12.54 10.56 -9.25
CA GLN A 80 13.80 10.12 -8.66
C GLN A 80 13.95 10.59 -7.22
N GLU A 81 13.58 11.85 -6.93
CA GLU A 81 13.60 12.38 -5.55
C GLU A 81 12.70 11.55 -4.62
N VAL A 82 11.49 11.19 -5.08
CA VAL A 82 10.59 10.33 -4.31
C VAL A 82 11.17 8.93 -4.14
N GLU A 83 11.78 8.34 -5.18
CA GLU A 83 12.49 7.06 -5.08
C GLU A 83 13.61 7.08 -4.03
N ASP A 84 14.35 8.19 -3.95
CA ASP A 84 15.43 8.39 -2.99
C ASP A 84 14.92 8.52 -1.55
N ILE A 85 13.83 9.26 -1.36
CA ILE A 85 13.10 9.35 -0.07
C ILE A 85 12.69 7.94 0.39
N LEU A 86 12.05 7.18 -0.50
CA LEU A 86 11.57 5.82 -0.22
C LEU A 86 12.70 4.80 -0.10
N GLY A 87 13.89 5.09 -0.64
CA GLY A 87 14.97 4.10 -0.80
C GLY A 87 14.56 2.93 -1.69
N TYR A 88 13.69 3.18 -2.69
CA TYR A 88 13.14 2.17 -3.58
C TYR A 88 13.09 2.68 -5.02
N THR A 89 13.76 1.97 -5.93
CA THR A 89 13.70 2.25 -7.36
C THR A 89 12.61 1.41 -8.02
N PHE A 90 11.64 2.06 -8.67
CA PHE A 90 10.54 1.38 -9.34
C PHE A 90 11.01 0.72 -10.63
N HIS A 91 10.56 -0.52 -10.87
CA HIS A 91 10.75 -1.18 -12.15
C HIS A 91 9.84 -0.52 -13.20
N ASN A 92 8.63 -0.16 -12.79
CA ASN A 92 7.68 0.60 -13.58
C ASN A 92 7.40 1.96 -12.93
N GLN A 93 8.14 2.99 -13.35
CA GLN A 93 7.96 4.38 -12.90
C GLN A 93 6.53 4.91 -13.13
N TRP A 94 5.74 4.25 -13.97
CA TRP A 94 4.34 4.59 -14.15
C TRP A 94 3.53 4.39 -12.87
N MET A 95 3.84 3.37 -12.06
CA MET A 95 3.14 3.12 -10.80
C MET A 95 3.31 4.28 -9.83
N LEU A 96 4.53 4.80 -9.72
CA LEU A 96 4.81 5.97 -8.89
C LEU A 96 4.12 7.22 -9.43
N ARG A 97 4.14 7.46 -10.75
CA ARG A 97 3.40 8.58 -11.35
C ARG A 97 1.92 8.54 -10.99
N LEU A 98 1.29 7.37 -11.06
CA LEU A 98 -0.12 7.22 -10.74
C LEU A 98 -0.41 7.44 -9.25
N ALA A 99 0.49 6.99 -8.36
CA ALA A 99 0.34 7.21 -6.94
C ALA A 99 0.42 8.69 -6.53
N LEU A 100 1.18 9.49 -7.30
CA LEU A 100 1.35 10.92 -7.08
C LEU A 100 0.25 11.77 -7.74
N VAL A 101 -0.78 11.16 -8.32
CA VAL A 101 -1.88 11.86 -9.00
C VAL A 101 -3.16 11.63 -8.23
N HIS A 102 -3.73 12.71 -7.69
CA HIS A 102 -5.05 12.66 -7.09
C HIS A 102 -6.14 12.66 -8.17
N SER A 103 -7.29 12.05 -7.86
CA SER A 103 -8.45 11.94 -8.78
C SER A 103 -8.94 13.30 -9.32
N SER A 104 -8.75 14.38 -8.55
CA SER A 104 -9.10 15.74 -8.97
C SER A 104 -8.25 16.28 -10.13
N ALA A 105 -7.07 15.73 -10.40
CA ALA A 105 -6.19 16.17 -11.49
C ALA A 105 -6.78 15.88 -12.88
N PHE A 106 -7.63 14.87 -12.99
CA PHE A 106 -8.29 14.47 -14.23
C PHE A 106 -9.81 14.37 -14.03
N PRO A 107 -10.51 15.52 -13.90
CA PRO A 107 -11.96 15.52 -13.80
C PRO A 107 -12.55 15.24 -15.18
N VAL A 108 -12.60 13.98 -15.58
CA VAL A 108 -13.28 13.58 -16.82
C VAL A 108 -14.72 13.21 -16.47
N PRO A 109 -15.74 13.97 -16.93
CA PRO A 109 -17.14 13.64 -16.66
C PRO A 109 -17.45 12.22 -17.12
N GLY A 110 -17.95 11.39 -16.19
CA GLY A 110 -18.34 10.01 -16.49
C GLY A 110 -17.20 8.98 -16.51
N THR A 111 -15.94 9.35 -16.22
CA THR A 111 -14.86 8.36 -15.99
C THR A 111 -14.14 8.66 -14.68
N PRO A 112 -14.23 7.78 -13.67
CA PRO A 112 -13.43 7.95 -12.45
C PRO A 112 -11.96 7.72 -12.82
N CYS A 113 -11.13 8.77 -12.73
CA CYS A 113 -9.69 8.59 -12.71
C CYS A 113 -9.32 7.93 -11.38
N SER A 114 -9.32 6.59 -11.39
CA SER A 114 -9.37 5.75 -10.19
C SER A 114 -8.02 5.14 -9.80
N SER A 115 -6.96 5.39 -10.56
CA SER A 115 -5.69 4.68 -10.39
C SER A 115 -5.00 5.01 -9.05
N GLY A 116 -4.87 6.29 -8.70
CA GLY A 116 -4.28 6.72 -7.43
C GLY A 116 -5.08 6.23 -6.22
N ILE A 117 -6.41 6.32 -6.28
CA ILE A 117 -7.31 5.86 -5.21
C ILE A 117 -7.35 4.31 -5.11
N HIS A 118 -7.24 3.59 -6.22
CA HIS A 118 -7.11 2.12 -6.19
C HIS A 118 -5.77 1.68 -5.63
N LEU A 119 -4.68 2.39 -5.96
CA LEU A 119 -3.39 2.17 -5.33
C LEU A 119 -3.46 2.46 -3.83
N ALA A 120 -4.15 3.51 -3.40
CA ALA A 120 -4.35 3.78 -1.98
C ALA A 120 -5.14 2.68 -1.28
N TRP A 121 -6.20 2.18 -1.92
CA TRP A 121 -6.99 1.06 -1.39
C TRP A 121 -6.16 -0.23 -1.24
N ILE A 122 -5.30 -0.54 -2.22
CA ILE A 122 -4.33 -1.64 -2.13
C ILE A 122 -3.29 -1.37 -1.02
N GLY A 123 -2.85 -0.12 -0.93
CA GLY A 123 -1.90 0.37 0.05
C GLY A 123 -2.38 0.25 1.49
N ASP A 124 -3.63 0.60 1.77
CA ASP A 124 -4.26 0.44 3.10
C ASP A 124 -4.26 -1.03 3.54
N SER A 125 -4.60 -1.94 2.63
CA SER A 125 -4.54 -3.39 2.91
C SER A 125 -3.12 -3.86 3.20
N ALA A 126 -2.14 -3.42 2.39
CA ALA A 126 -0.73 -3.75 2.60
C ALA A 126 -0.21 -3.16 3.92
N LEU A 127 -0.55 -1.91 4.22
CA LEU A 127 -0.20 -1.18 5.43
C LEU A 127 -0.71 -1.93 6.68
N ASN A 128 -1.98 -2.33 6.67
CA ASN A 128 -2.58 -3.10 7.75
C ASN A 128 -1.79 -4.37 8.06
N LEU A 129 -1.43 -5.13 7.03
CA LEU A 129 -0.68 -6.38 7.20
C LEU A 129 0.75 -6.11 7.70
N ILE A 130 1.47 -5.18 7.06
CA ILE A 130 2.84 -4.83 7.40
C ILE A 130 2.93 -4.35 8.86
N VAL A 131 2.06 -3.43 9.27
CA VAL A 131 2.05 -2.88 10.63
C VAL A 131 1.73 -3.97 11.64
N THR A 132 0.76 -4.84 11.34
CA THR A 132 0.42 -5.97 12.22
C THR A 132 1.62 -6.89 12.44
N GLU A 133 2.31 -7.28 11.37
CA GLU A 133 3.49 -8.14 11.45
C GLU A 133 4.62 -7.48 12.26
N GLN A 134 4.88 -6.18 12.02
CA GLN A 134 5.94 -5.47 12.73
C GLN A 134 5.64 -5.30 14.22
N LEU A 135 4.40 -4.95 14.59
CA LEU A 135 4.02 -4.81 15.99
C LEU A 135 4.13 -6.14 16.74
N MET A 136 3.68 -7.24 16.13
CA MET A 136 3.80 -8.58 16.72
C MET A 136 5.25 -9.01 16.91
N ALA A 137 6.13 -8.65 15.97
CA ALA A 137 7.55 -8.98 16.04
C ALA A 137 8.30 -8.10 17.07
N ALA A 138 8.08 -6.79 17.04
CA ALA A 138 8.80 -5.82 17.88
C ALA A 138 8.32 -5.85 19.35
N TYR A 139 7.03 -6.09 19.58
CA TYR A 139 6.40 -5.99 20.90
C TYR A 139 5.74 -7.29 21.33
N SER A 140 6.47 -8.40 21.19
CA SER A 140 5.95 -9.76 21.46
C SER A 140 5.44 -10.00 22.89
N SER A 141 5.81 -9.17 23.86
CA SER A 141 5.35 -9.25 25.26
C SER A 141 4.10 -8.38 25.56
N SER A 142 3.62 -7.61 24.59
CA SER A 142 2.46 -6.74 24.76
C SER A 142 1.15 -7.52 24.67
N SER A 143 0.11 -6.99 25.30
CA SER A 143 -1.24 -7.55 25.21
C SER A 143 -1.87 -7.34 23.82
N MET A 144 -2.85 -8.17 23.47
CA MET A 144 -3.62 -8.01 22.22
C MET A 144 -4.31 -6.64 22.14
N GLY A 145 -4.80 -6.12 23.27
CA GLY A 145 -5.40 -4.79 23.34
C GLY A 145 -4.41 -3.67 23.00
N GLU A 146 -3.19 -3.76 23.52
CA GLU A 146 -2.12 -2.80 23.21
C GLU A 146 -1.69 -2.89 21.75
N LEU A 147 -1.51 -4.09 21.20
CA LEU A 147 -1.16 -4.30 19.79
C LEU A 147 -2.24 -3.74 18.87
N SER A 148 -3.52 -3.98 19.17
CA SER A 148 -4.64 -3.46 18.40
C SER A 148 -4.71 -1.92 18.46
N ALA A 149 -4.56 -1.33 19.65
CA ALA A 149 -4.54 0.12 19.82
C ALA A 149 -3.37 0.79 19.09
N ALA A 150 -2.17 0.19 19.18
CA ALA A 150 -0.99 0.66 18.45
C ALA A 150 -1.21 0.58 16.93
N ARG A 151 -1.75 -0.54 16.43
CA ARG A 151 -2.06 -0.73 15.01
C ARG A 151 -3.02 0.34 14.52
N SER A 152 -4.18 0.49 15.16
CA SER A 152 -5.21 1.47 14.78
C SER A 152 -4.66 2.90 14.73
N ARG A 153 -3.71 3.24 15.59
CA ARG A 153 -3.06 4.54 15.57
C ARG A 153 -2.06 4.68 14.42
N LEU A 154 -1.21 3.68 14.21
CA LEU A 154 -0.18 3.71 13.15
C LEU A 154 -0.76 3.75 11.74
N ILE A 155 -1.93 3.14 11.53
CA ILE A 155 -2.66 3.14 10.25
C ILE A 155 -3.72 4.25 10.18
N SER A 156 -3.79 5.13 11.17
CA SER A 156 -4.80 6.20 11.15
C SER A 156 -4.49 7.22 10.08
N ARG A 157 -5.54 7.83 9.51
CA ARG A 157 -5.42 8.93 8.54
C ARG A 157 -4.48 10.03 9.02
N GLU A 158 -4.60 10.43 10.28
CA GLU A 158 -3.72 11.47 10.86
C GLU A 158 -2.25 11.03 10.88
N MET A 159 -1.98 9.75 11.11
CA MET A 159 -0.64 9.22 11.11
C MET A 159 -0.04 9.16 9.70
N CYS A 160 -0.79 8.62 8.74
CA CYS A 160 -0.41 8.58 7.34
C CYS A 160 -0.12 10.00 6.81
N ARG A 161 -1.00 10.96 7.14
CA ARG A 161 -0.84 12.37 6.80
C ARG A 161 0.44 12.94 7.41
N ARG A 162 0.63 12.84 8.73
CA ARG A 162 1.84 13.34 9.40
C ARG A 162 3.08 12.76 8.74
N ARG A 163 3.06 11.47 8.41
CA ARG A 163 4.24 10.85 7.81
C ARG A 163 4.50 11.30 6.39
N ALA A 164 3.47 11.44 5.56
CA ALA A 164 3.61 12.03 4.23
C ALA A 164 4.23 13.44 4.30
N LEU A 165 3.77 14.30 5.21
CA LEU A 165 4.33 15.65 5.40
C LEU A 165 5.77 15.63 5.90
N GLN A 166 6.11 14.74 6.85
CA GLN A 166 7.49 14.60 7.32
C GLN A 166 8.44 14.13 6.21
N LEU A 167 7.94 13.34 5.27
CA LEU A 167 8.66 12.90 4.07
C LEU A 167 8.56 13.91 2.91
N ARG A 168 7.81 15.00 3.07
CA ARG A 168 7.53 16.02 2.05
C ARG A 168 6.92 15.43 0.77
N LEU A 169 6.17 14.33 0.89
CA LEU A 169 5.53 13.67 -0.27
C LEU A 169 4.45 14.55 -0.90
N ASP A 170 3.80 15.40 -0.09
CA ASP A 170 2.76 16.33 -0.52
C ASP A 170 3.24 17.31 -1.59
N GLU A 171 4.53 17.67 -1.61
CA GLU A 171 5.12 18.55 -2.64
C GLU A 171 5.12 17.93 -4.04
N TYR A 172 4.97 16.62 -4.12
CA TYR A 172 4.92 15.85 -5.37
C TYR A 172 3.50 15.50 -5.80
N LEU A 173 2.50 15.78 -4.97
CA LEU A 173 1.10 15.47 -5.27
C LEU A 173 0.56 16.39 -6.36
N VAL A 174 0.04 15.77 -7.41
CA VAL A 174 -0.62 16.43 -8.52
C VAL A 174 -2.12 16.47 -8.26
N VAL A 175 -2.67 17.67 -8.23
CA VAL A 175 -4.10 17.94 -8.01
C VAL A 175 -4.68 18.80 -9.14
N GLY A 176 -6.00 18.78 -9.26
CA GLY A 176 -6.71 19.59 -10.26
C GLY A 176 -6.62 21.10 -9.99
N PRO A 177 -6.85 21.94 -11.03
CA PRO A 177 -6.75 23.40 -10.94
C PRO A 177 -7.63 24.00 -9.83
N SER A 178 -8.81 23.41 -9.61
CA SER A 178 -9.76 23.86 -8.58
C SER A 178 -9.20 23.79 -7.16
N ILE A 179 -8.33 22.82 -6.89
CA ILE A 179 -7.69 22.66 -5.57
C ILE A 179 -6.52 23.62 -5.41
N VAL A 180 -5.79 23.92 -6.49
CA VAL A 180 -4.68 24.89 -6.47
C VAL A 180 -5.18 26.30 -6.19
N THR A 181 -6.39 26.63 -6.64
CA THR A 181 -7.00 27.95 -6.46
C THR A 181 -7.67 28.16 -5.10
N ASP A 182 -7.95 27.10 -4.35
CA ASP A 182 -8.59 27.21 -3.03
C ASP A 182 -7.56 27.63 -1.96
N LEU A 183 -7.87 28.67 -1.17
CA LEU A 183 -7.05 29.19 -0.05
C LEU A 183 -6.72 28.13 1.03
N HIS A 184 -7.36 26.96 1.00
CA HIS A 184 -7.22 25.88 1.97
C HIS A 184 -6.33 24.72 1.51
N GLY A 185 -5.74 24.78 0.31
CA GLY A 185 -4.76 23.80 -0.17
C GLY A 185 -5.27 22.36 -0.21
N MET A 186 -4.34 21.39 -0.15
CA MET A 186 -4.63 19.96 -0.14
C MET A 186 -5.26 19.54 1.21
N SER A 187 -6.33 18.75 1.17
CA SER A 187 -6.96 18.27 2.40
C SER A 187 -6.10 17.22 3.12
N ASP A 188 -6.25 17.14 4.45
CA ASP A 188 -5.62 16.11 5.30
C ASP A 188 -5.87 14.68 4.80
N SER A 189 -7.05 14.44 4.20
CA SER A 189 -7.41 13.13 3.65
C SER A 189 -6.63 12.81 2.38
N MET A 190 -6.39 13.80 1.51
CA MET A 190 -5.61 13.61 0.28
C MET A 190 -4.15 13.27 0.61
N VAL A 191 -3.57 13.95 1.60
CA VAL A 191 -2.17 13.71 1.99
C VAL A 191 -2.00 12.36 2.69
N ALA A 192 -3.00 11.91 3.46
CA ALA A 192 -3.00 10.55 3.99
C ALA A 192 -3.15 9.47 2.90
N GLU A 193 -4.09 9.68 1.98
CA GLU A 193 -4.32 8.79 0.84
C GLU A 193 -3.08 8.69 -0.07
N LEU A 194 -2.35 9.79 -0.24
CA LEU A 194 -1.07 9.81 -0.95
C LEU A 194 -0.05 8.83 -0.35
N PHE A 195 0.10 8.80 0.97
CA PHE A 195 1.01 7.85 1.63
C PHE A 195 0.62 6.40 1.34
N GLU A 196 -0.67 6.08 1.47
CA GLU A 196 -1.20 4.76 1.16
C GLU A 196 -1.02 4.42 -0.31
N SER A 197 -1.27 5.38 -1.21
CA SER A 197 -1.13 5.20 -2.66
C SER A 197 0.30 4.89 -3.06
N VAL A 198 1.27 5.59 -2.49
CA VAL A 198 2.70 5.34 -2.72
C VAL A 198 3.10 3.95 -2.22
N LEU A 199 2.66 3.55 -1.03
CA LEU A 199 2.92 2.21 -0.50
C LEU A 199 2.25 1.13 -1.36
N GLY A 200 1.04 1.39 -1.86
CA GLY A 200 0.32 0.55 -2.80
C GLY A 200 1.09 0.38 -4.11
N ALA A 201 1.64 1.46 -4.66
CA ALA A 201 2.48 1.40 -5.85
C ALA A 201 3.74 0.55 -5.63
N VAL A 202 4.41 0.68 -4.48
CA VAL A 202 5.56 -0.18 -4.12
C VAL A 202 5.12 -1.64 -4.01
N TYR A 203 3.97 -1.90 -3.40
CA TYR A 203 3.42 -3.26 -3.29
C TYR A 203 3.14 -3.87 -4.67
N VAL A 204 2.57 -3.09 -5.58
CA VAL A 204 2.25 -3.53 -6.94
C VAL A 204 3.52 -3.79 -7.77
N ASP A 205 4.52 -2.93 -7.67
CA ASP A 205 5.77 -3.02 -8.43
C ASP A 205 6.73 -4.08 -7.85
N GLY A 206 6.91 -4.07 -6.53
CA GLY A 206 7.94 -4.84 -5.82
C GLY A 206 7.41 -6.03 -5.02
N GLY A 207 6.12 -6.08 -4.73
CA GLY A 207 5.50 -7.04 -3.82
C GLY A 207 5.56 -6.64 -2.35
N LEU A 208 4.93 -7.45 -1.48
CA LEU A 208 4.81 -7.18 -0.05
C LEU A 208 6.16 -7.02 0.66
N ASP A 209 7.18 -7.76 0.26
CA ASP A 209 8.49 -7.69 0.90
C ASP A 209 9.15 -6.33 0.69
N LYS A 210 9.02 -5.75 -0.50
CA LYS A 210 9.53 -4.40 -0.80
C LYS A 210 8.69 -3.31 -0.14
N ALA A 211 7.37 -3.46 -0.13
CA ALA A 211 6.50 -2.55 0.63
C ALA A 211 6.87 -2.54 2.13
N ARG A 212 7.17 -3.71 2.71
CA ARG A 212 7.63 -3.83 4.11
C ARG A 212 8.97 -3.14 4.34
N GLU A 213 9.94 -3.35 3.46
CA GLU A 213 11.26 -2.69 3.55
C GLU A 213 11.10 -1.16 3.52
N VAL A 214 10.32 -0.64 2.56
CA VAL A 214 10.02 0.79 2.45
C VAL A 214 9.33 1.30 3.70
N TYR A 215 8.24 0.65 4.15
CA TYR A 215 7.52 1.07 5.35
C TYR A 215 8.44 1.11 6.58
N THR A 216 9.31 0.10 6.77
CA THR A 216 10.25 0.06 7.90
C THR A 216 11.24 1.23 7.86
N ARG A 217 11.77 1.54 6.67
CA ARG A 217 12.71 2.66 6.48
C ARG A 217 12.02 3.99 6.75
N VAL A 218 10.86 4.18 6.13
CA VAL A 218 10.14 5.44 6.18
C VAL A 218 9.25 5.54 7.38
N PHE A 219 9.10 4.55 8.26
CA PHE A 219 8.29 4.61 9.48
C PHE A 219 8.90 3.69 10.54
N PRO A 220 10.01 4.09 11.19
CA PRO A 220 10.63 3.26 12.22
C PRO A 220 9.74 3.20 13.47
N LEU A 221 9.57 2.00 14.03
CA LEU A 221 8.87 1.84 15.30
C LEU A 221 9.74 2.35 16.46
N PRO A 222 9.12 3.01 17.47
CA PRO A 222 9.83 3.40 18.68
C PRO A 222 10.28 2.19 19.49
N GLU A 223 11.11 2.40 20.52
CA GLU A 223 11.54 1.31 21.41
C GLU A 223 10.40 0.73 22.26
N SER A 224 9.36 1.54 22.52
CA SER A 224 8.26 1.15 23.39
C SER A 224 6.90 1.39 22.73
N ILE A 225 6.06 0.37 22.76
CA ILE A 225 4.66 0.45 22.29
C ILE A 225 3.86 1.55 23.00
N ARG A 226 4.23 1.92 24.22
CA ARG A 226 3.57 3.00 24.98
C ARG A 226 3.73 4.35 24.30
N GLN A 227 4.86 4.60 23.62
CA GLN A 227 5.07 5.85 22.87
C GLN A 227 4.07 5.96 21.72
N ILE A 228 3.72 4.82 21.10
CA ILE A 228 2.67 4.77 20.09
C ILE A 228 1.32 5.06 20.75
N ILE A 229 0.89 4.26 21.73
CA ILE A 229 -0.48 4.31 22.28
C ILE A 229 -0.76 5.61 23.04
N ARG A 230 0.25 6.12 23.76
CA ARG A 230 0.19 7.34 24.59
C ARG A 230 1.42 8.20 24.31
N PRO A 231 1.41 8.98 23.22
CA PRO A 231 2.51 9.88 22.92
C PRO A 231 2.64 10.94 24.02
N PRO A 232 3.86 11.36 24.37
CA PRO A 232 4.05 12.50 25.26
C PRO A 232 3.38 13.76 24.70
N ALA A 233 2.87 14.63 25.58
CA ALA A 233 2.23 15.88 25.16
C ALA A 233 3.21 16.70 24.28
N GLY A 234 2.77 17.04 23.06
CA GLY A 234 3.58 17.78 22.08
C GLY A 234 4.44 16.92 21.14
N LEU A 235 4.56 15.61 21.36
CA LEU A 235 5.26 14.67 20.49
C LEU A 235 4.29 13.60 20.01
N SER A 236 3.60 13.88 18.91
CA SER A 236 2.82 12.84 18.23
C SER A 236 3.76 12.10 17.26
N CYS A 237 4.03 10.81 17.54
CA CYS A 237 5.03 9.95 16.87
C CYS A 237 4.93 9.92 15.35
#